data_AF-A0A2W6AK73-F1
#
_entry.id   AF-A0A2W6AK73-F1
#
_cell.length_a   1.000
_cell.length_b   1.000
_cell.length_c   1.000
_cell.angle_alpha   90.00
_cell.angle_beta   90.00
_cell.angle_gamma   90.00
#
_symmetry.space_group_name_H-M   'P 1'
#
loop_
_entity.id
_entity.type
_entity.pdbx_description
1 polymer ?
#
loop_
_entity_poly.entity_id
_entity_poly.type
_entity_poly.pdbx_seq_one_letter_code
_entity_poly.pdbx_strand_id
1 'polypeptide(L)'
;MAEELGPLDISHMDDVRRLVEEVQAAEKTRMLQVDQKDAALLVPAHTKNTKAYRGRPTSASDPLWKIVGSAHTEGPGDVAENIDDHMANAYAPNGE
;
A
#
# COMPACT_ATOMS: atom_id res chain seq x y z
N MET A 1 24.40 -1.80 -1.61
CA MET A 1 23.02 -2.33 -1.66
C MET A 1 22.72 -2.84 -0.27
N ALA A 2 21.61 -2.44 0.35
CA ALA A 2 21.24 -2.94 1.67
C ALA A 2 20.49 -4.26 1.49
N GLU A 3 21.04 -5.35 2.03
CA GLU A 3 20.35 -6.64 2.05
C GLU A 3 19.22 -6.58 3.07
N GLU A 4 17.98 -6.75 2.62
CA GLU A 4 16.83 -6.85 3.51
C GLU A 4 16.86 -8.23 4.18
N LEU A 5 17.17 -8.27 5.47
CA LEU A 5 17.10 -9.49 6.25
C LEU A 5 15.63 -9.90 6.37
N GLY A 6 15.33 -11.12 5.89
CA GLY A 6 13.99 -11.70 6.00
C GLY A 6 13.56 -11.94 7.45
N PRO A 7 12.27 -12.23 7.67
CA PRO A 7 11.74 -12.51 9.00
C PRO A 7 12.45 -13.72 9.62
N LEU A 8 12.94 -13.53 10.85
CA LEU A 8 13.58 -14.58 11.65
C LEU A 8 12.56 -15.18 12.63
N ASP A 9 12.42 -16.50 12.63
CA ASP A 9 11.66 -17.19 13.66
C ASP A 9 12.46 -17.21 14.97
N ILE A 10 11.87 -16.64 16.03
CA ILE A 10 12.47 -16.54 17.36
C ILE A 10 11.88 -17.55 18.35
N SER A 11 11.08 -18.53 17.87
CA SER A 11 10.35 -19.47 18.73
C SER A 11 11.28 -20.32 19.60
N HIS A 12 12.49 -20.58 19.12
CA HIS A 12 13.51 -21.38 19.79
C HIS A 12 14.47 -20.56 20.69
N MET A 13 14.29 -19.24 20.79
CA MET A 13 15.16 -18.35 21.56
C MET A 13 14.39 -17.76 22.75
N ASP A 14 14.31 -18.49 23.86
CA ASP A 14 13.51 -18.09 25.02
C ASP A 14 13.88 -16.69 25.58
N ASP A 15 15.17 -16.35 25.60
CA ASP A 15 15.65 -15.05 26.09
C ASP A 15 15.16 -13.89 25.22
N VAL A 16 15.18 -14.07 23.90
CA VAL A 16 14.71 -13.07 22.93
C VAL A 16 13.19 -12.97 22.99
N ARG A 17 12.49 -14.10 23.12
CA ARG A 17 11.02 -14.14 23.27
C ARG A 17 10.57 -13.34 24.49
N ARG A 18 11.19 -13.57 25.65
CA ARG A 18 10.87 -12.83 26.88
C ARG A 18 11.08 -11.33 26.72
N LEU A 19 12.15 -10.92 26.05
CA LEU A 19 12.46 -9.51 25.86
C LEU A 19 11.46 -8.82 24.90
N VAL A 20 11.00 -9.56 23.88
CA VAL A 20 9.93 -9.11 22.98
C VAL A 20 8.61 -8.96 23.73
N GLU A 21 8.25 -9.92 24.57
CA GLU A 21 7.04 -9.85 25.41
C GLU A 21 7.06 -8.65 26.37
N GLU A 22 8.19 -8.38 27.01
CA GLU A 22 8.36 -7.20 27.88
C GLU A 22 8.15 -5.89 27.12
N VAL A 23 8.77 -5.76 25.94
CA VAL A 23 8.65 -4.57 25.08
C VAL A 23 7.21 -4.40 24.58
N GLN A 24 6.56 -5.50 24.24
CA GLN A 24 5.16 -5.50 23.79
C GLN A 24 4.20 -5.13 24.93
N ALA A 25 4.42 -5.66 26.13
CA ALA A 25 3.62 -5.34 27.32
C ALA A 25 3.80 -3.89 27.79
N ALA A 26 5.01 -3.34 27.65
CA ALA A 26 5.33 -1.97 28.05
C ALA A 26 4.95 -0.91 26.99
N GLU A 27 4.65 -1.32 25.76
CA GLU A 27 4.44 -0.44 24.59
C GLU A 27 5.56 0.59 24.39
N LYS A 28 6.79 0.23 24.76
CA LYS A 28 7.95 1.13 24.72
C LYS A 28 9.10 0.52 23.95
N THR A 29 9.64 1.28 23.00
CA THR A 29 10.84 0.93 22.25
C THR A 29 12.04 0.75 23.19
N ARG A 30 12.85 -0.28 22.93
CA ARG A 30 14.04 -0.61 23.72
C ARG A 30 15.26 -0.76 22.81
N MET A 31 16.37 -0.13 23.20
CA MET A 31 17.66 -0.31 22.54
C MET A 31 18.34 -1.57 23.09
N LEU A 32 18.84 -2.42 22.19
CA LEU A 32 19.70 -3.54 22.52
C LEU A 32 21.16 -3.14 22.32
N GLN A 33 21.96 -3.37 23.36
CA GLN A 33 23.39 -3.12 23.34
C GLN A 33 24.16 -4.42 23.51
N VAL A 34 25.24 -4.55 22.76
CA VAL A 34 26.23 -5.63 22.87
C VAL A 34 27.59 -4.97 23.01
N ASP A 35 28.35 -5.31 24.05
CA ASP A 35 29.68 -4.73 24.33
C ASP A 35 29.70 -3.19 24.31
N GLN A 36 28.71 -2.56 24.97
CA GLN A 36 28.52 -1.11 25.04
C GLN A 36 28.27 -0.41 23.68
N LYS A 37 27.95 -1.18 22.63
CA LYS A 37 27.56 -0.65 21.33
C LYS A 37 26.10 -0.91 21.07
N ASP A 38 25.41 0.08 20.52
CA ASP A 38 24.04 -0.07 20.05
C ASP A 38 24.00 -1.06 18.89
N ALA A 39 23.35 -2.20 19.09
CA ALA A 39 23.33 -3.31 18.15
C ALA A 39 22.00 -3.43 17.41
N ALA A 40 20.88 -3.20 18.11
CA ALA A 40 19.55 -3.30 17.52
C ALA A 40 18.51 -2.45 18.28
N LEU A 41 17.40 -2.14 17.62
CA LEU A 41 16.26 -1.47 18.22
C LEU A 41 15.06 -2.42 18.19
N LEU A 42 14.47 -2.71 19.35
CA LEU A 42 13.18 -3.39 19.42
C LEU A 42 12.05 -2.38 19.50
N VAL A 43 11.19 -2.40 18.50
CA VAL A 43 9.95 -1.63 18.44
C VAL A 43 8.79 -2.60 18.64
N PRO A 44 7.82 -2.31 19.53
CA PRO A 44 6.64 -3.15 19.67
C PRO A 44 5.86 -3.19 18.35
N ALA A 45 5.64 -4.39 17.83
CA ALA A 45 4.85 -4.57 16.62
C ALA A 45 3.37 -4.49 16.96
N HIS A 46 2.71 -3.43 16.51
CA HIS A 46 1.24 -3.41 16.49
C HIS A 46 0.79 -4.22 15.29
N THR A 47 0.07 -5.31 15.52
CA THR A 47 -0.65 -6.00 14.44
C THR A 47 -1.64 -4.99 13.88
N LYS A 48 -1.31 -4.33 12.78
CA LYS A 48 -2.33 -3.66 11.98
C LYS A 48 -3.19 -4.80 11.49
N ASN A 49 -4.34 -5.00 12.14
CA ASN A 49 -5.44 -5.77 11.56
C ASN A 49 -5.61 -5.19 10.16
N THR A 50 -5.12 -5.90 9.15
CA THR A 50 -5.45 -5.62 7.78
C THR A 50 -6.93 -5.97 7.70
N LYS A 51 -7.78 -5.01 8.07
CA LYS A 51 -9.20 -5.07 7.74
C LYS A 51 -9.20 -5.32 6.25
N ALA A 52 -9.57 -6.54 5.86
CA ALA A 52 -9.96 -6.82 4.49
C ALA A 52 -10.87 -5.67 4.09
N TYR A 53 -10.47 -4.90 3.08
CA TYR A 53 -11.32 -3.88 2.50
C TYR A 53 -12.56 -4.62 1.99
N ARG A 54 -13.59 -4.77 2.84
CA ARG A 54 -14.93 -5.04 2.38
C ARG A 54 -15.30 -3.78 1.63
N GLY A 55 -15.20 -3.85 0.30
CA GLY A 55 -15.67 -2.80 -0.58
C GLY A 55 -17.04 -2.32 -0.13
N ARG A 56 -17.28 -1.01 -0.26
CA ARG A 56 -18.56 -0.40 0.09
C ARG A 56 -19.67 -1.24 -0.54
N PRO A 57 -20.70 -1.67 0.21
CA PRO A 57 -21.81 -2.42 -0.38
C PRO A 57 -22.39 -1.56 -1.50
N THR A 58 -22.30 -2.05 -2.73
CA THR A 58 -22.81 -1.33 -3.90
C THR A 58 -24.32 -1.29 -3.77
N SER A 59 -24.87 -0.07 -3.69
CA SER A 59 -26.32 0.13 -3.77
C SER A 59 -26.71 0.26 -5.23
N ALA A 60 -27.92 -0.17 -5.61
CA ALA A 60 -28.45 0.02 -6.97
C ALA A 60 -28.52 1.50 -7.38
N SER A 61 -28.45 2.42 -6.41
CA SER A 61 -28.42 3.86 -6.62
C SER A 61 -27.01 4.47 -6.60
N ASP A 62 -25.94 3.67 -6.63
CA ASP A 62 -24.57 4.20 -6.59
C ASP A 62 -24.29 5.03 -7.86
N PRO A 63 -23.84 6.29 -7.76
CA PRO A 63 -23.55 7.15 -8.90
C PRO A 63 -22.55 6.53 -9.89
N LEU A 64 -21.70 5.63 -9.41
CA LEU A 64 -20.74 4.90 -10.24
C LEU A 64 -21.42 4.03 -11.32
N TRP A 65 -22.63 3.49 -11.08
CA TRP A 65 -23.38 2.75 -12.10
C TRP A 65 -23.86 3.64 -13.24
N LYS A 66 -24.08 4.93 -12.98
CA LYS A 66 -24.45 5.90 -14.03
C LYS A 66 -23.30 6.18 -14.98
N ILE A 67 -22.05 5.98 -14.53
CA ILE A 67 -20.84 6.15 -15.37
C ILE A 67 -20.67 4.95 -16.31
N VAL A 68 -21.01 3.73 -15.85
CA VAL A 68 -20.95 2.51 -16.68
C VAL A 68 -21.96 2.56 -17.84
N GLY A 69 -23.02 3.38 -17.74
CA GLY A 69 -24.00 3.60 -18.82
C GLY A 69 -23.61 4.64 -19.86
N SER A 70 -22.59 5.48 -19.62
CA SER A 70 -22.15 6.49 -20.60
C SER A 70 -21.35 5.90 -21.77
N ALA A 71 -21.03 4.61 -21.71
CA ALA A 71 -20.36 3.86 -22.78
C ALA A 71 -21.33 3.12 -23.71
N HIS A 72 -22.64 3.44 -23.66
CA HIS A 72 -23.65 2.87 -24.55
C HIS A 72 -24.03 3.82 -25.70
N THR A 73 -23.04 4.40 -26.37
CA THR A 73 -23.22 4.86 -27.74
C THR A 73 -22.82 3.72 -28.67
N GLU A 74 -23.72 3.34 -29.58
CA GLU A 74 -23.63 2.21 -30.53
C GLU A 74 -22.50 2.31 -31.59
N GLY A 75 -21.46 3.08 -31.30
CA GLY A 75 -20.27 3.23 -32.12
C GLY A 75 -19.15 3.87 -31.31
N PRO A 76 -17.88 3.70 -31.74
CA PRO A 76 -16.80 4.49 -31.18
C PRO A 76 -17.20 5.97 -31.21
N GLY A 77 -17.24 6.62 -30.05
CA GLY A 77 -17.49 8.06 -30.00
C GLY A 77 -16.38 8.79 -30.77
N ASP A 78 -16.63 10.04 -31.18
CA ASP A 78 -15.72 10.87 -31.97
C ASP A 78 -14.24 10.81 -31.50
N VAL A 79 -14.04 10.75 -30.19
CA VAL A 79 -12.71 10.62 -29.55
C VAL A 79 -12.03 9.28 -29.84
N ALA A 80 -12.78 8.19 -29.93
CA ALA A 80 -12.28 6.85 -30.19
C ALA A 80 -12.01 6.60 -31.69
N GLU A 81 -12.68 7.31 -32.60
CA GLU A 81 -12.41 7.24 -34.05
C GLU A 81 -11.22 8.11 -34.46
N ASN A 82 -11.01 9.25 -33.77
CA ASN A 82 -9.98 10.24 -34.11
C ASN A 82 -8.85 10.31 -33.05
N ILE A 83 -8.49 9.19 -32.43
CA ILE A 83 -7.44 9.13 -31.39
C ILE A 83 -6.13 9.71 -31.91
N ASP A 84 -5.74 9.35 -33.14
CA ASP A 84 -4.49 9.79 -33.75
C ASP A 84 -4.49 11.31 -34.02
N ASP A 85 -5.61 11.88 -34.48
CA ASP A 85 -5.76 13.33 -34.69
C ASP A 85 -5.75 14.11 -33.37
N HIS A 86 -6.41 13.60 -32.34
CA HIS A 86 -6.38 14.22 -31.02
C HIS A 86 -4.98 14.14 -30.37
N MET A 87 -4.27 13.03 -30.54
CA MET A 87 -2.88 12.93 -30.09
C MET A 87 -1.97 13.87 -30.89
N ALA A 88 -2.12 13.92 -32.21
CA ALA A 88 -1.35 14.84 -33.06
C ALA A 88 -1.59 16.30 -32.68
N ASN A 89 -2.84 16.69 -32.40
CA ASN A 89 -3.17 18.05 -31.97
C ASN A 89 -2.66 18.37 -30.55
N ALA A 90 -2.69 17.40 -29.62
CA ALA A 90 -2.18 17.59 -28.26
C ALA A 90 -0.65 17.74 -28.20
N TYR A 91 0.06 17.11 -29.13
CA TYR A 91 1.54 17.17 -29.23
C TYR A 91 2.05 18.10 -30.32
N ALA A 92 1.17 18.70 -31.13
CA ALA A 92 1.53 19.80 -31.98
C ALA A 92 2.06 20.93 -31.09
N PRO A 93 3.25 21.49 -31.38
CA PRO A 93 3.69 22.69 -30.67
C PRO A 93 2.63 23.76 -30.93
N ASN A 94 2.04 24.31 -29.86
CA ASN A 94 1.16 25.46 -29.97
C ASN A 94 1.93 26.57 -30.72
N GLY A 95 1.66 26.71 -32.01
CA GLY A 95 2.12 27.85 -32.80
C GLY A 95 1.30 29.05 -32.35
N GLU A 96 2.03 30.05 -31.83
CA GLU A 96 1.73 31.48 -31.72
C GLU A 96 0.28 31.96 -31.90
#